data_AF-A0A7Y5BUG5-F1
#
_entry.id   AF-A0A7Y5BUG5-F1
#
_cell.length_a   1.000
_cell.length_b   1.000
_cell.length_c   1.000
_cell.angle_alpha   90.00
_cell.angle_beta   90.00
_cell.angle_gamma   90.00
#
_symmetry.space_group_name_H-M   'P 1'
#
loop_
_entity.id
_entity.type
_entity.pdbx_description
1 polymer ?
#
loop_
_entity_poly.entity_id
_entity_poly.type
_entity_poly.pdbx_seq_one_letter_code
_entity_poly.pdbx_strand_id
1 'polypeptide(L)'
;MTTDLQTARWLYRKLLTLYPHAFRERLGESMVQTFNDLCTEHTRQSKSVTGFLVGTFVETGVGIVYEHVLLFKEMNPMQKALTHFSLSAVASFLLTLPFLLMEIINRSTFNEEFPLALFFGIWLNLFAISLILLPILAARWTGNRARATSPTHALQSPTMMSVGLVLSLVLVILLASAVWEPLQGLLNSSNAEPLHVYGLQVSSQLIVLVVFSIPVVAGIIAGGPIANTLRAGGSLFAHRIHLIVVGAILVLFVAGFVSLIVDQWPCFAGVQFCD
;
A
#
# COMPACT_ATOMS: atom_id res chain seq x y z
N MET A 1 -19.29 -52.06 -10.56
CA MET A 1 -18.50 -51.14 -11.41
C MET A 1 -19.25 -49.87 -11.80
N THR A 2 -20.55 -49.89 -12.08
CA THR A 2 -21.34 -48.70 -12.46
C THR A 2 -21.48 -47.64 -11.35
N THR A 3 -21.48 -48.08 -10.08
CA THR A 3 -21.58 -47.21 -8.89
C THR A 3 -20.35 -46.33 -8.65
N ASP A 4 -19.17 -46.82 -9.02
CA ASP A 4 -17.90 -46.10 -8.83
C ASP A 4 -17.77 -44.93 -9.81
N LEU A 5 -18.22 -45.14 -11.06
CA LEU A 5 -18.19 -44.11 -12.10
C LEU A 5 -19.19 -42.97 -11.85
N GLN A 6 -20.39 -43.28 -11.33
CA GLN A 6 -21.36 -42.24 -10.96
C GLN A 6 -20.84 -41.38 -9.81
N THR A 7 -20.19 -42.00 -8.82
CA THR A 7 -19.56 -41.30 -7.69
C THR A 7 -18.45 -40.38 -8.17
N ALA A 8 -17.59 -40.84 -9.08
CA ALA A 8 -16.54 -40.04 -9.69
C ALA A 8 -17.06 -38.83 -10.47
N ARG A 9 -18.13 -38.99 -11.28
CA ARG A 9 -18.76 -37.89 -12.01
C ARG A 9 -19.34 -36.82 -11.08
N TRP A 10 -19.96 -37.25 -9.99
CA TRP A 10 -20.49 -36.33 -8.99
C TRP A 10 -19.35 -35.55 -8.28
N LEU A 11 -18.28 -36.24 -7.88
CA LEU A 11 -17.11 -35.62 -7.28
C LEU A 11 -16.43 -34.62 -8.22
N TYR A 12 -16.32 -34.96 -9.51
CA TYR A 12 -15.72 -34.08 -10.52
C TYR A 12 -16.55 -32.81 -10.73
N ARG A 13 -17.88 -32.93 -10.81
CA ARG A 13 -18.78 -31.76 -10.83
C ARG A 13 -18.59 -30.88 -9.60
N LYS A 14 -18.46 -31.49 -8.42
CA LYS A 14 -18.24 -30.76 -7.17
C LYS A 14 -16.86 -30.06 -7.17
N LEU A 15 -15.82 -30.70 -7.69
CA LEU A 15 -14.50 -30.10 -7.86
C LEU A 15 -14.55 -28.87 -8.77
N LEU A 16 -15.29 -28.92 -9.89
CA LEU A 16 -15.44 -27.78 -10.79
C LEU A 16 -16.20 -26.60 -10.17
N THR A 17 -17.01 -26.82 -9.13
CA THR A 17 -17.63 -25.70 -8.42
C THR A 17 -16.62 -24.81 -7.69
N LEU A 18 -15.42 -25.33 -7.41
CA LEU A 18 -14.32 -24.59 -6.81
C LEU A 18 -13.58 -23.69 -7.80
N TYR A 19 -13.84 -23.78 -9.11
CA TYR A 19 -13.30 -22.79 -10.05
C TYR A 19 -13.95 -21.41 -9.84
N PRO A 20 -13.21 -20.32 -10.10
CA PRO A 20 -13.78 -18.97 -10.12
C PRO A 20 -14.96 -18.87 -11.09
N HIS A 21 -15.96 -18.08 -10.73
CA HIS A 21 -17.24 -18.01 -11.43
C HIS A 21 -17.11 -17.79 -12.95
N ALA A 22 -16.29 -16.82 -13.35
CA ALA A 22 -16.10 -16.45 -14.76
C ALA A 22 -15.45 -17.57 -15.59
N PHE A 23 -14.58 -18.38 -15.00
CA PHE A 23 -13.93 -19.51 -15.67
C PHE A 23 -14.89 -20.70 -15.78
N ARG A 24 -15.63 -20.96 -14.70
CA ARG A 24 -16.62 -22.04 -14.63
C ARG A 24 -17.75 -21.87 -15.65
N GLU A 25 -18.23 -20.64 -15.87
CA GLU A 25 -19.27 -20.38 -16.87
C GLU A 25 -18.81 -20.65 -18.30
N ARG A 26 -17.52 -20.41 -18.60
CA ARG A 26 -16.98 -20.56 -19.96
C ARG A 26 -16.55 -21.98 -20.28
N LEU A 27 -15.98 -22.68 -19.29
CA LEU A 27 -15.30 -23.95 -19.52
C LEU A 27 -15.89 -25.11 -18.71
N GLY A 28 -16.69 -24.84 -17.67
CA GLY A 28 -17.19 -25.87 -16.77
C GLY A 28 -18.05 -26.93 -17.48
N GLU A 29 -18.94 -26.52 -18.39
CA GLU A 29 -19.78 -27.45 -19.14
C GLU A 29 -18.95 -28.32 -20.10
N SER A 30 -18.04 -27.68 -20.84
CA SER A 30 -17.12 -28.38 -21.74
C SER A 30 -16.24 -29.38 -21.00
N MET A 31 -15.70 -29.02 -19.83
CA MET A 31 -14.83 -29.91 -19.04
C MET A 31 -15.58 -31.13 -18.49
N VAL A 32 -16.84 -30.96 -18.07
CA VAL A 32 -17.69 -32.09 -17.65
C VAL A 32 -17.95 -33.05 -18.81
N GLN A 33 -18.20 -32.51 -20.01
CA GLN A 33 -18.42 -33.32 -21.20
C GLN A 33 -17.16 -34.11 -21.58
N THR A 34 -16.01 -33.43 -21.67
CA THR A 34 -14.72 -34.08 -21.95
C THR A 34 -14.39 -35.17 -20.92
N PHE A 35 -14.63 -34.92 -19.63
CA PHE A 35 -14.44 -35.93 -18.59
C PHE A 35 -15.33 -37.17 -18.78
N ASN A 36 -16.61 -36.97 -19.14
CA ASN A 36 -17.54 -38.08 -19.38
C ASN A 36 -17.13 -38.92 -20.59
N ASP A 37 -16.66 -38.27 -21.66
CA ASP A 37 -16.22 -38.92 -22.89
C ASP A 37 -14.96 -39.77 -22.62
N LEU A 38 -13.95 -39.19 -21.96
CA LEU A 38 -12.71 -39.87 -21.59
C LEU A 38 -12.95 -41.06 -20.66
N CYS A 39 -13.84 -40.93 -19.67
CA CYS A 39 -14.21 -42.05 -18.82
C CYS A 39 -14.87 -43.21 -19.59
N THR A 40 -15.69 -42.89 -20.58
CA THR A 40 -16.40 -43.89 -21.40
C THR A 40 -15.42 -44.62 -22.31
N GLU A 41 -14.47 -43.90 -22.90
CA GLU A 41 -13.39 -44.47 -23.71
C GLU A 41 -12.47 -45.39 -22.88
N HIS A 42 -12.03 -44.93 -21.71
CA HIS A 42 -11.14 -45.72 -20.85
C HIS A 42 -11.80 -47.01 -20.32
N THR A 43 -13.09 -46.96 -20.03
CA THR A 43 -13.87 -48.14 -19.64
C THR A 43 -13.98 -49.13 -20.78
N ARG A 44 -14.14 -48.65 -22.03
CA ARG A 44 -14.21 -49.48 -23.23
C ARG A 44 -12.87 -50.15 -23.57
N GLN A 45 -11.75 -49.51 -23.23
CA GLN A 45 -10.41 -50.05 -23.46
C GLN A 45 -9.90 -50.99 -22.34
N SER A 46 -10.70 -51.29 -21.31
CA SER A 46 -10.32 -52.12 -20.15
C SER A 46 -9.02 -51.67 -19.45
N LYS A 47 -8.69 -50.37 -19.54
CA LYS A 47 -7.53 -49.76 -18.86
C LYS A 47 -7.91 -49.40 -17.43
N SER A 48 -6.93 -49.26 -16.54
CA SER A 48 -7.16 -48.90 -15.14
C SER A 48 -7.78 -47.50 -15.00
N VAL A 49 -9.10 -47.48 -14.77
CA VAL A 49 -9.90 -46.24 -14.67
C VAL A 49 -9.48 -45.41 -13.44
N THR A 50 -9.01 -46.06 -12.38
CA THR A 50 -8.62 -45.41 -11.11
C THR A 50 -7.40 -44.50 -11.26
N GLY A 51 -6.37 -44.90 -12.01
CA GLY A 51 -5.17 -44.07 -12.21
C GLY A 51 -5.46 -42.83 -13.05
N PHE A 52 -6.26 -43.00 -14.11
CA PHE A 52 -6.75 -41.90 -14.94
C PHE A 52 -7.59 -40.91 -14.14
N LEU A 53 -8.52 -41.42 -13.30
CA LEU A 53 -9.33 -40.60 -12.40
C LEU A 53 -8.46 -39.75 -11.49
N VAL A 54 -7.57 -40.37 -10.71
CA VAL A 54 -6.71 -39.63 -9.77
C VAL A 54 -5.87 -38.58 -10.50
N GLY A 55 -5.29 -38.91 -11.65
CA GLY A 55 -4.52 -37.96 -12.47
C GLY A 55 -5.35 -36.75 -12.91
N THR A 56 -6.55 -36.99 -13.44
CA THR A 56 -7.45 -35.92 -13.92
C THR A 56 -7.91 -35.02 -12.78
N PHE A 57 -8.18 -35.58 -11.59
CA PHE A 57 -8.53 -34.82 -10.40
C PHE A 57 -7.37 -33.96 -9.91
N VAL A 58 -6.14 -34.48 -9.91
CA VAL A 58 -4.93 -33.73 -9.53
C VAL A 58 -4.68 -32.58 -10.50
N GLU A 59 -4.70 -32.84 -11.81
CA GLU A 59 -4.48 -31.82 -12.85
C GLU A 59 -5.54 -30.71 -12.78
N THR A 60 -6.81 -31.11 -12.62
CA THR A 60 -7.91 -30.14 -12.44
C THR A 60 -7.74 -29.33 -11.17
N GLY A 61 -7.29 -29.95 -10.07
CA GLY A 61 -6.99 -29.29 -8.81
C GLY A 61 -5.87 -28.26 -8.91
N VAL A 62 -4.79 -28.60 -9.63
CA VAL A 62 -3.68 -27.66 -9.91
C VAL A 62 -4.17 -26.46 -10.73
N GLY A 63 -5.02 -26.69 -11.74
CA GLY A 63 -5.64 -25.61 -12.53
C GLY A 63 -6.48 -24.64 -11.68
N ILE A 64 -7.25 -25.15 -10.72
CA ILE A 64 -8.05 -24.33 -9.79
C ILE A 64 -7.17 -23.38 -8.98
N VAL A 65 -6.07 -23.91 -8.43
CA VAL A 65 -5.12 -23.12 -7.63
C VAL A 65 -4.45 -22.06 -8.50
N TYR A 66 -4.03 -22.43 -9.72
CA TYR A 66 -3.40 -21.50 -10.64
C TYR A 66 -4.32 -20.32 -11.01
N GLU A 67 -5.58 -20.59 -11.35
CA GLU A 67 -6.56 -19.55 -11.69
C GLU A 67 -6.92 -18.66 -10.50
N HIS A 68 -6.98 -19.21 -9.28
CA HIS A 68 -7.15 -18.39 -8.06
C HIS A 68 -5.95 -17.48 -7.81
N VAL A 69 -4.73 -17.98 -8.00
CA VAL A 69 -3.50 -17.18 -7.87
C VAL A 69 -3.45 -16.10 -8.95
N LEU A 70 -3.89 -16.40 -10.18
CA LEU A 70 -3.97 -15.43 -11.26
C LEU A 70 -4.96 -14.30 -10.96
N LEU A 71 -6.15 -14.63 -10.46
CA LEU A 71 -7.15 -13.64 -10.03
C LEU A 71 -6.66 -12.81 -8.85
N PHE A 72 -5.97 -13.42 -7.88
CA PHE A 72 -5.32 -12.68 -6.80
C PHE A 72 -4.26 -11.70 -7.33
N LYS A 73 -3.55 -12.10 -8.39
CA LYS A 73 -2.55 -11.27 -9.07
C LYS A 73 -3.17 -10.15 -9.90
N GLU A 74 -4.41 -10.29 -10.36
CA GLU A 74 -5.19 -9.22 -11.00
C GLU A 74 -5.78 -8.24 -9.98
N MET A 75 -6.02 -8.67 -8.73
CA MET A 75 -6.41 -7.83 -7.58
C MET A 75 -5.26 -6.96 -7.01
N ASN A 76 -4.13 -6.85 -7.73
CA ASN A 76 -2.88 -6.22 -7.27
C ASN A 76 -2.68 -4.69 -7.31
N PRO A 77 -3.65 -3.81 -7.64
CA PRO A 77 -3.42 -2.39 -7.40
C PRO A 77 -3.32 -2.03 -5.90
N MET A 78 -3.94 -2.81 -5.01
CA MET A 78 -3.80 -2.62 -3.55
C MET A 78 -2.44 -3.08 -3.03
N GLN A 79 -1.92 -4.21 -3.51
CA GLN A 79 -0.56 -4.66 -3.18
C GLN A 79 0.47 -3.62 -3.64
N LYS A 80 0.30 -3.04 -4.83
CA LYS A 80 1.19 -2.00 -5.33
C LYS A 80 1.15 -0.73 -4.45
N ALA A 81 -0.05 -0.29 -4.06
CA ALA A 81 -0.21 0.83 -3.14
C ALA A 81 0.41 0.57 -1.77
N LEU A 82 0.18 -0.62 -1.19
CA LEU A 82 0.79 -1.06 0.07
C LEU A 82 2.32 -1.15 -0.02
N THR A 83 2.85 -1.59 -1.16
CA THR A 83 4.30 -1.64 -1.40
C THR A 83 4.90 -0.24 -1.41
N HIS A 84 4.26 0.71 -2.10
CA HIS A 84 4.71 2.11 -2.13
C HIS A 84 4.61 2.78 -0.75
N PHE A 85 3.54 2.50 -0.01
CA PHE A 85 3.35 2.99 1.35
C PHE A 85 4.44 2.44 2.29
N SER A 86 4.63 1.13 2.31
CA SER A 86 5.64 0.44 3.12
C SER A 86 7.05 0.92 2.79
N LEU A 87 7.40 1.02 1.51
CA LEU A 87 8.71 1.50 1.08
C LEU A 87 8.95 2.96 1.52
N SER A 88 7.92 3.82 1.46
CA SER A 88 8.01 5.20 1.92
C SER A 88 8.21 5.27 3.44
N ALA A 89 7.51 4.43 4.20
CA ALA A 89 7.63 4.34 5.66
C ALA A 89 9.04 3.88 6.08
N VAL A 90 9.54 2.82 5.44
CA VAL A 90 10.88 2.28 5.69
C VAL A 90 11.97 3.28 5.31
N ALA A 91 11.86 3.92 4.14
CA ALA A 91 12.83 4.92 3.70
C ALA A 91 12.89 6.11 4.68
N SER A 92 11.74 6.58 5.12
CA SER A 92 11.65 7.73 6.04
C SER A 92 12.15 7.37 7.44
N PHE A 93 11.87 6.16 7.90
CA PHE A 93 12.43 5.63 9.15
C PHE A 93 13.96 5.55 9.07
N LEU A 94 14.50 4.99 7.98
CA LEU A 94 15.94 4.86 7.79
C LEU A 94 16.65 6.23 7.75
N LEU A 95 16.01 7.26 7.19
CA LEU A 95 16.53 8.63 7.17
C LEU A 95 16.45 9.32 8.54
N THR A 96 15.47 8.96 9.37
CA THR A 96 15.31 9.53 10.73
C THR A 96 16.22 8.84 11.74
N LEU A 97 16.64 7.60 11.46
CA LEU A 97 17.41 6.74 12.36
C LEU A 97 18.75 7.34 12.84
N PRO A 98 19.57 8.02 12.03
CA PRO A 98 20.80 8.66 12.51
C PRO A 98 20.56 9.71 13.59
N PHE A 99 19.51 10.53 13.44
CA PHE A 99 19.12 11.55 14.42
C PHE A 99 18.66 10.89 15.72
N LEU A 100 17.90 9.79 15.61
CA LEU A 100 17.42 9.02 16.75
C LEU A 100 18.58 8.42 17.54
N LEU A 101 19.57 7.86 16.84
CA LEU A 101 20.77 7.30 17.48
C LEU A 101 21.61 8.39 18.15
N MET A 102 21.82 9.53 17.50
CA MET A 102 22.53 10.67 18.10
C MET A 102 21.86 11.12 19.39
N GLU A 103 20.54 11.26 19.39
CA GLU A 103 19.79 11.67 20.57
C GLU A 103 19.87 10.65 21.71
N ILE A 104 19.75 9.34 21.40
CA ILE A 104 19.89 8.28 22.41
C ILE A 104 21.27 8.34 23.07
N ILE A 105 22.34 8.50 22.27
CA ILE A 105 23.70 8.57 22.78
C ILE A 105 23.85 9.81 23.67
N ASN A 106 23.38 10.96 23.20
CA ASN A 106 23.52 12.23 23.89
C ASN A 106 22.76 12.22 25.23
N ARG A 107 21.49 11.79 25.23
CA ARG A 107 20.65 11.74 26.44
C ARG A 107 21.09 10.72 27.47
N SER A 108 21.78 9.65 27.05
CA SER A 108 22.37 8.70 28.01
C SER A 108 23.34 9.37 28.99
N THR A 109 23.83 10.57 28.64
CA THR A 109 24.71 11.40 29.46
C THR A 109 23.94 12.35 30.41
N PHE A 110 22.73 12.78 30.05
CA PHE A 110 22.01 13.88 30.72
C PHE A 110 20.72 13.46 31.46
N ASN A 111 20.27 12.20 31.32
CA ASN A 111 19.11 11.64 32.03
C ASN A 111 17.79 12.40 31.83
N GLU A 112 17.57 12.95 30.64
CA GLU A 112 16.36 13.66 30.25
C GLU A 112 15.39 12.75 29.44
N GLU A 113 14.08 13.07 29.39
CA GLU A 113 13.05 12.30 28.68
C GLU A 113 13.09 12.38 27.14
N PHE A 114 13.13 11.23 26.45
CA PHE A 114 13.26 11.20 24.99
C PHE A 114 12.12 11.94 24.25
N PRO A 115 12.42 12.88 23.32
CA PRO A 115 11.41 13.73 22.67
C PRO A 115 10.69 12.99 21.54
N LEU A 116 9.87 12.00 21.88
CA LEU A 116 9.16 11.12 20.93
C LEU A 116 8.33 11.90 19.90
N ALA A 117 7.68 13.00 20.32
CA ALA A 117 6.82 13.80 19.44
C ALA A 117 7.59 14.45 18.29
N LEU A 118 8.79 14.96 18.57
CA LEU A 118 9.68 15.59 17.60
C LEU A 118 10.12 14.56 16.55
N PHE A 119 10.57 13.39 17.00
CA PHE A 119 10.96 12.30 16.10
C PHE A 119 9.80 11.79 15.27
N PHE A 120 8.60 11.71 15.85
CA PHE A 120 7.39 11.38 15.13
C PHE A 120 7.06 12.42 14.05
N GLY A 121 7.16 13.71 14.38
CA GLY A 121 6.93 14.82 13.43
C GLY A 121 7.94 14.81 12.27
N ILE A 122 9.22 14.61 12.57
CA ILE A 122 10.29 14.48 11.57
C ILE A 122 10.02 13.28 10.66
N TRP A 123 9.75 12.11 11.25
CA TRP A 123 9.49 10.88 10.50
C TRP A 123 8.27 11.04 9.58
N LEU A 124 7.18 11.62 10.10
CA LEU A 124 5.94 11.79 9.38
C LEU A 124 6.07 12.81 8.23
N ASN A 125 6.91 13.83 8.39
CA ASN A 125 7.23 14.79 7.33
C ASN A 125 8.06 14.12 6.19
N LEU A 126 9.12 13.39 6.54
CA LEU A 126 9.89 12.61 5.57
C LEU A 126 9.04 11.54 4.87
N PHE A 127 8.10 10.96 5.61
CA PHE A 127 7.13 10.00 5.09
C PHE A 127 6.23 10.62 4.04
N ALA A 128 5.67 11.81 4.30
CA ALA A 128 4.86 12.54 3.33
C ALA A 128 5.64 12.85 2.05
N ILE A 129 6.88 13.35 2.18
CA ILE A 129 7.77 13.62 1.04
C ILE A 129 7.99 12.34 0.21
N SER A 130 8.36 11.25 0.88
CA SER A 130 8.63 9.96 0.24
C SER A 130 7.40 9.43 -0.49
N LEU A 131 6.23 9.49 0.14
CA LEU A 131 4.97 8.98 -0.42
C LEU A 131 4.57 9.74 -1.69
N ILE A 132 4.82 11.05 -1.76
CA ILE A 132 4.56 11.89 -2.95
C ILE A 132 5.59 11.60 -4.06
N LEU A 133 6.88 11.49 -3.73
CA LEU A 133 7.95 11.36 -4.72
C LEU A 133 8.10 9.94 -5.29
N LEU A 134 7.93 8.91 -4.46
CA LEU A 134 8.16 7.52 -4.83
C LEU A 134 7.38 7.06 -6.08
N PRO A 135 6.07 7.33 -6.25
CA PRO A 135 5.35 6.93 -7.45
C PRO A 135 5.86 7.64 -8.72
N ILE A 136 6.31 8.89 -8.60
CA ILE A 136 6.86 9.70 -9.70
C ILE A 136 8.24 9.16 -10.11
N LEU A 137 9.11 8.89 -9.13
CA LEU A 137 10.44 8.32 -9.35
C LEU A 137 10.34 6.91 -9.95
N ALA A 138 9.47 6.07 -9.41
CA ALA A 138 9.22 4.72 -9.94
C ALA A 138 8.70 4.78 -11.38
N ALA A 139 7.75 5.67 -11.66
CA ALA A 139 7.22 5.89 -13.01
C ALA A 139 8.31 6.28 -14.00
N ARG A 140 9.16 7.26 -13.64
CA ARG A 140 10.30 7.70 -14.45
C ARG A 140 11.28 6.55 -14.71
N TRP A 141 11.57 5.74 -13.70
CA TRP A 141 12.51 4.63 -13.81
C TRP A 141 11.97 3.51 -14.70
N THR A 142 10.68 3.17 -14.57
CA THR A 142 10.03 2.18 -15.45
C THR A 142 9.90 2.68 -16.90
N GLY A 143 9.60 3.96 -17.11
CA GLY A 143 9.50 4.54 -18.45
C GLY A 143 10.84 4.51 -19.20
N ASN A 144 11.96 4.75 -18.50
CA ASN A 144 13.29 4.60 -19.07
C ASN A 144 13.61 3.16 -19.49
N ARG A 145 13.11 2.15 -18.75
CA ARG A 145 13.31 0.73 -19.09
C ARG A 145 12.43 0.27 -20.25
N ALA A 146 11.17 0.73 -20.31
CA ALA A 146 10.26 0.39 -21.40
C ALA A 146 10.69 0.99 -22.75
N ARG A 147 11.53 2.02 -22.77
CA ARG A 147 12.15 2.50 -24.02
C ARG A 147 13.10 1.49 -24.67
N ALA A 148 13.50 0.43 -23.95
CA ALA A 148 14.35 -0.64 -24.46
C ALA A 148 13.55 -1.84 -25.02
N THR A 149 12.25 -1.95 -24.75
CA THR A 149 11.39 -3.06 -25.23
C THR A 149 9.94 -2.59 -25.44
N SER A 150 9.39 -2.87 -26.63
CA SER A 150 8.07 -2.43 -27.12
C SER A 150 6.93 -2.47 -26.08
N PRO A 151 6.04 -1.46 -26.02
CA PRO A 151 5.07 -1.33 -24.94
C PRO A 151 3.75 -2.06 -25.21
N THR A 152 3.24 -2.76 -24.19
CA THR A 152 1.84 -3.20 -24.07
C THR A 152 1.10 -2.26 -23.13
N HIS A 153 -0.01 -1.69 -23.59
CA HIS A 153 -0.83 -0.74 -22.83
C HIS A 153 -1.59 -1.44 -21.69
N ALA A 154 -1.43 -0.97 -20.45
CA ALA A 154 -2.26 -1.35 -19.32
C ALA A 154 -3.03 -0.12 -18.82
N LEU A 155 -4.35 -0.14 -19.03
CA LEU A 155 -5.30 0.89 -18.63
C LEU A 155 -5.63 0.69 -17.13
N GLN A 156 -5.21 1.59 -16.25
CA GLN A 156 -5.58 1.56 -14.83
C GLN A 156 -6.76 2.51 -14.57
N SER A 157 -7.79 1.99 -13.91
CA SER A 157 -9.05 2.71 -13.62
C SER A 157 -8.93 3.68 -12.43
N PRO A 158 -9.70 4.78 -12.43
CA PRO A 158 -9.63 5.85 -11.43
C PRO A 158 -10.29 5.54 -10.07
N THR A 159 -10.88 4.36 -9.87
CA THR A 159 -11.68 4.04 -8.67
C THR A 159 -10.85 3.70 -7.42
N MET A 160 -9.52 3.56 -7.53
CA MET A 160 -8.67 3.13 -6.41
C MET A 160 -8.03 4.23 -5.57
N MET A 161 -8.20 5.50 -5.94
CA MET A 161 -7.77 6.60 -5.08
C MET A 161 -8.65 6.75 -3.83
N SER A 162 -9.89 6.25 -3.84
CA SER A 162 -10.83 6.41 -2.72
C SER A 162 -10.51 5.49 -1.53
N VAL A 163 -10.21 4.22 -1.79
CA VAL A 163 -9.97 3.22 -0.72
C VAL A 163 -8.63 3.47 -0.01
N GLY A 164 -7.60 3.89 -0.75
CA GLY A 164 -6.30 4.23 -0.15
C GLY A 164 -6.36 5.44 0.79
N LEU A 165 -7.21 6.41 0.47
CA LEU A 165 -7.41 7.63 1.25
C LEU A 165 -8.18 7.33 2.55
N VAL A 166 -9.18 6.46 2.48
CA VAL A 166 -9.90 5.96 3.67
C VAL A 166 -8.98 5.12 4.55
N LEU A 167 -8.16 4.25 3.96
CA LEU A 167 -7.23 3.41 4.72
C LEU A 167 -6.10 4.21 5.36
N SER A 168 -5.57 5.25 4.69
CA SER A 168 -4.59 6.16 5.29
C SER A 168 -5.21 6.97 6.41
N LEU A 169 -6.48 7.40 6.28
CA LEU A 169 -7.19 8.12 7.32
C LEU A 169 -7.38 7.23 8.56
N VAL A 170 -7.80 5.97 8.37
CA VAL A 170 -7.96 5.00 9.46
C VAL A 170 -6.62 4.65 10.11
N LEU A 171 -5.54 4.50 9.34
CA LEU A 171 -4.22 4.21 9.88
C LEU A 171 -3.63 5.41 10.64
N VAL A 172 -3.86 6.63 10.17
CA VAL A 172 -3.48 7.86 10.88
C VAL A 172 -4.29 8.01 12.17
N ILE A 173 -5.58 7.68 12.19
CA ILE A 173 -6.41 7.65 13.40
C ILE A 173 -5.90 6.59 14.39
N LEU A 174 -5.55 5.39 13.92
CA LEU A 174 -5.00 4.32 14.75
C LEU A 174 -3.61 4.67 15.32
N LEU A 175 -2.73 5.25 14.50
CA LEU A 175 -1.42 5.73 14.95
C LEU A 175 -1.54 6.89 15.93
N ALA A 176 -2.46 7.84 15.70
CA ALA A 176 -2.75 8.93 16.64
C ALA A 176 -3.28 8.40 17.97
N SER A 177 -4.04 7.29 17.97
CA SER A 177 -4.51 6.65 19.21
C SER A 177 -3.44 5.83 19.94
N ALA A 178 -2.43 5.30 19.23
CA ALA A 178 -1.35 4.51 19.82
C ALA A 178 -0.18 5.37 20.34
N VAL A 179 0.03 6.56 19.77
CA VAL A 179 1.06 7.54 20.18
C VAL A 179 0.49 8.55 21.21
N TRP A 180 -0.75 8.33 21.65
CA TRP A 180 -1.57 9.26 22.44
C TRP A 180 -0.96 9.68 23.78
N GLU A 181 -0.41 8.74 24.54
CA GLU A 181 0.14 8.98 25.89
C GLU A 181 1.38 9.91 25.88
N PRO A 182 2.44 9.67 25.07
CA PRO A 182 3.60 10.55 25.05
C PRO A 182 3.35 11.92 24.38
N LEU A 183 2.33 12.05 23.52
CA LEU A 183 2.00 13.33 22.88
C LEU A 183 1.19 14.25 23.80
N GLN A 184 0.43 13.69 24.76
CA GLN A 184 -0.26 14.49 25.77
C GLN A 184 0.71 15.29 26.64
N GLY A 185 1.89 14.75 26.98
CA GLY A 185 2.92 15.48 27.73
C GLY A 185 3.47 16.70 26.98
N LEU A 186 3.59 16.61 25.65
CA LEU A 186 4.16 17.68 24.82
C LEU A 186 3.15 18.77 24.44
N LEU A 187 1.84 18.46 24.49
CA LEU A 187 0.75 19.38 24.12
C LEU A 187 -0.08 19.87 25.33
N ASN A 188 0.04 19.24 26.50
CA ASN A 188 -0.43 19.78 27.79
C ASN A 188 0.57 20.81 28.34
N SER A 189 1.04 21.74 27.51
CA SER A 189 1.42 23.06 28.03
C SER A 189 0.16 23.62 28.70
N SER A 190 0.23 23.74 30.02
CA SER A 190 -0.87 23.75 30.99
C SER A 190 -1.86 24.93 30.92
N ASN A 191 -1.88 25.68 29.81
CA ASN A 191 -2.70 26.89 29.65
C ASN A 191 -3.51 26.94 28.34
N ALA A 192 -3.57 25.85 27.55
CA ALA A 192 -4.36 25.86 26.32
C ALA A 192 -5.87 25.74 26.64
N GLU A 193 -6.58 26.86 26.66
CA GLU A 193 -8.04 26.86 26.73
C GLU A 193 -8.63 26.01 25.59
N PRO A 194 -9.61 25.13 25.86
CA PRO A 194 -10.21 24.29 24.84
C PRO A 194 -10.95 25.14 23.81
N LEU A 195 -10.48 25.15 22.56
CA LEU A 195 -11.10 25.86 21.45
C LEU A 195 -12.47 25.23 21.12
N HIS A 196 -13.56 25.90 21.49
CA HIS A 196 -14.91 25.46 21.18
C HIS A 196 -15.32 25.98 19.80
N VAL A 197 -15.34 25.09 18.80
CA VAL A 197 -15.79 25.40 17.44
C VAL A 197 -17.19 24.78 17.26
N TYR A 198 -18.22 25.61 17.09
CA TYR A 198 -19.62 25.19 16.97
C TYR A 198 -20.18 24.32 18.12
N GLY A 199 -19.69 24.51 19.35
CA GLY A 199 -20.16 23.77 20.52
C GLY A 199 -19.67 22.31 20.60
N LEU A 200 -18.85 21.83 19.65
CA LEU A 200 -18.09 20.60 19.80
C LEU A 200 -16.71 20.92 20.39
N GLN A 201 -16.32 20.19 21.44
CA GLN A 201 -14.97 20.20 21.97
C GLN A 201 -14.06 19.45 20.99
N VAL A 202 -13.44 20.18 20.06
CA VAL A 202 -12.46 19.63 19.12
C VAL A 202 -11.08 19.77 19.76
N SER A 203 -10.43 18.65 20.06
CA SER A 203 -9.03 18.66 20.50
C SER A 203 -8.19 19.37 19.44
N SER A 204 -7.37 20.35 19.84
CA SER A 204 -6.44 21.08 18.97
C SER A 204 -5.57 20.14 18.11
N GLN A 205 -5.38 18.90 18.58
CA GLN A 205 -4.67 17.81 17.93
C GLN A 205 -5.35 17.32 16.65
N LEU A 206 -6.68 17.23 16.63
CA LEU A 206 -7.43 16.85 15.42
C LEU A 206 -7.28 17.91 14.33
N ILE A 207 -7.24 19.18 14.73
CA ILE A 207 -7.03 20.30 13.79
C ILE A 207 -5.65 20.19 13.17
N VAL A 208 -4.59 20.01 13.97
CA VAL A 208 -3.21 19.86 13.46
C VAL A 208 -3.10 18.66 12.53
N LEU A 209 -3.67 17.51 12.90
CA LEU A 209 -3.63 16.29 12.10
C LEU A 209 -4.38 16.44 10.77
N VAL A 210 -5.57 17.06 10.79
CA VAL A 210 -6.34 17.35 9.59
C VAL A 210 -5.56 18.31 8.69
N VAL A 211 -5.04 19.42 9.24
CA VAL A 211 -4.24 20.39 8.52
C VAL A 211 -3.00 19.76 7.89
N PHE A 212 -2.33 18.85 8.59
CA PHE A 212 -1.15 18.15 8.07
C PHE A 212 -1.51 17.13 6.99
N SER A 213 -2.65 16.44 7.11
CA SER A 213 -3.07 15.43 6.13
C SER A 213 -3.50 16.03 4.79
N ILE A 214 -4.02 17.26 4.78
CA ILE A 214 -4.50 17.95 3.57
C ILE A 214 -3.40 18.06 2.49
N PRO A 215 -2.20 18.62 2.77
CA PRO A 215 -1.10 18.67 1.81
C PRO A 215 -0.64 17.29 1.33
N VAL A 216 -0.65 16.27 2.19
CA VAL A 216 -0.27 14.90 1.81
C VAL A 216 -1.25 14.35 0.77
N VAL A 217 -2.53 14.43 1.07
CA VAL A 217 -3.61 13.98 0.16
C VAL A 217 -3.56 14.75 -1.16
N ALA A 218 -3.40 16.08 -1.10
CA ALA A 218 -3.26 16.91 -2.29
C ALA A 218 -2.03 16.51 -3.14
N GLY A 219 -0.90 16.20 -2.50
CA GLY A 219 0.32 15.75 -3.17
C GLY A 219 0.14 14.40 -3.87
N ILE A 220 -0.55 13.45 -3.23
CA ILE A 220 -0.87 12.13 -3.82
C ILE A 220 -1.76 12.30 -5.05
N ILE A 221 -2.84 13.07 -4.91
CA ILE A 221 -3.81 13.30 -6.00
C ILE A 221 -3.13 14.00 -7.18
N ALA A 222 -2.31 15.03 -6.90
CA ALA A 222 -1.59 15.76 -7.94
C ALA A 222 -0.45 14.94 -8.57
N GLY A 223 0.19 14.04 -7.81
CA GLY A 223 1.25 13.17 -8.30
C GLY A 223 0.77 12.05 -9.24
N GLY A 224 -0.49 11.63 -9.11
CA GLY A 224 -1.09 10.55 -9.92
C GLY A 224 -1.01 10.77 -11.44
N PRO A 225 -1.55 11.89 -11.97
CA PRO A 225 -1.47 12.21 -13.40
C PRO A 225 -0.02 12.27 -13.90
N ILE A 226 0.90 12.85 -13.13
CA ILE A 226 2.32 12.95 -13.49
C ILE A 226 2.94 11.55 -13.62
N ALA A 227 2.72 10.68 -12.63
CA ALA A 227 3.24 9.32 -12.64
C ALA A 227 2.68 8.49 -13.80
N ASN A 228 1.39 8.64 -14.14
CA ASN A 228 0.77 7.93 -15.25
C ASN A 228 1.36 8.37 -16.60
N THR A 229 1.52 9.68 -16.81
CA THR A 229 2.11 10.21 -18.04
C THR A 229 3.58 9.84 -18.20
N LEU A 230 4.36 9.82 -17.11
CA LEU A 230 5.74 9.33 -17.13
C LEU A 230 5.83 7.82 -17.45
N ARG A 231 4.90 7.00 -16.94
CA ARG A 231 4.83 5.57 -17.30
C ARG A 231 4.52 5.35 -18.78
N ALA A 232 3.72 6.22 -19.37
CA ALA A 232 3.43 6.21 -20.81
C ALA A 232 4.60 6.75 -21.67
N GLY A 233 5.75 7.07 -21.07
CA GLY A 233 6.91 7.62 -21.77
C GLY A 233 6.81 9.12 -22.09
N GLY A 234 5.80 9.80 -21.53
CA GLY A 234 5.61 11.24 -21.66
C GLY A 234 6.58 12.08 -20.83
N SER A 235 6.43 13.39 -20.91
CA SER A 235 7.25 14.36 -20.17
C SER A 235 6.62 14.75 -18.83
N LEU A 236 7.46 15.03 -17.84
CA LEU A 236 7.07 15.56 -16.53
C LEU A 236 6.31 16.90 -16.63
N PHE A 237 6.54 17.67 -17.70
CA PHE A 237 5.90 18.96 -17.96
C PHE A 237 4.54 18.89 -18.65
N ALA A 238 4.02 17.69 -18.93
CA ALA A 238 2.69 17.53 -19.52
C ALA A 238 1.58 18.05 -18.60
N HIS A 239 1.80 18.04 -17.29
CA HIS A 239 0.83 18.48 -16.28
C HIS A 239 1.39 19.61 -15.41
N ARG A 240 1.57 20.81 -16.01
CA ARG A 240 2.22 21.96 -15.35
C ARG A 240 1.57 22.36 -14.02
N ILE A 241 0.23 22.38 -13.96
CA ILE A 241 -0.50 22.75 -12.74
C ILE A 241 -0.25 21.74 -11.62
N HIS A 242 -0.41 20.44 -11.91
CA HIS A 242 -0.14 19.38 -10.92
C HIS A 242 1.31 19.39 -10.46
N LEU A 243 2.25 19.67 -11.36
CA LEU A 243 3.66 19.79 -11.03
C LEU A 243 3.93 20.97 -10.08
N ILE A 244 3.31 22.14 -10.32
CA ILE A 244 3.42 23.30 -9.43
C ILE A 244 2.84 22.96 -8.05
N VAL A 245 1.69 22.30 -7.98
CA VAL A 245 1.08 21.88 -6.72
C VAL A 245 1.98 20.91 -5.94
N VAL A 246 2.48 19.86 -6.60
CA VAL A 246 3.42 18.90 -5.97
C VAL A 246 4.69 19.61 -5.53
N GLY A 247 5.25 20.48 -6.37
CA GLY A 247 6.45 21.25 -6.05
C GLY A 247 6.26 22.15 -4.84
N ALA A 248 5.15 22.89 -4.77
CA ALA A 248 4.83 23.75 -3.63
C ALA A 248 4.67 22.95 -2.33
N ILE A 249 3.95 21.83 -2.38
CA ILE A 249 3.77 20.93 -1.22
C ILE A 249 5.11 20.38 -0.74
N LEU A 250 5.97 19.94 -1.66
CA LEU A 250 7.31 19.44 -1.32
C LEU A 250 8.17 20.54 -0.69
N VAL A 251 8.14 21.76 -1.22
CA VAL A 251 8.87 22.89 -0.63
C VAL A 251 8.39 23.17 0.79
N LEU A 252 7.09 23.15 1.05
CA LEU A 252 6.54 23.34 2.39
C LEU A 252 6.99 22.25 3.37
N PHE A 253 6.94 20.97 2.96
CA PHE A 253 7.38 19.87 3.80
C PHE A 253 8.88 19.93 4.09
N VAL A 254 9.70 20.17 3.06
CA VAL A 254 11.16 20.34 3.21
C VAL A 254 11.49 21.53 4.11
N ALA A 255 10.83 22.67 3.93
CA ALA A 255 11.01 23.83 4.81
C ALA A 255 10.65 23.48 6.26
N GLY A 256 9.52 22.80 6.49
CA GLY A 256 9.12 22.34 7.82
C GLY A 256 10.14 21.37 8.45
N PHE A 257 10.65 20.42 7.67
CA PHE A 257 11.70 19.49 8.14
C PHE A 257 12.99 20.24 8.49
N VAL A 258 13.46 21.15 7.62
CA VAL A 258 14.67 21.95 7.87
C VAL A 258 14.49 22.83 9.11
N SER A 259 13.32 23.46 9.28
CA SER A 259 13.02 24.25 10.48
C SER A 259 13.09 23.40 11.74
N LEU A 260 12.49 22.19 11.75
CA LEU A 260 12.58 21.27 12.90
C LEU A 260 14.03 20.87 13.20
N ILE A 261 14.83 20.57 12.17
CA ILE A 261 16.24 20.21 12.38
C ILE A 261 17.06 21.38 12.91
N VAL A 262 16.87 22.59 12.37
CA VAL A 262 17.63 23.78 12.78
C VAL A 262 17.30 24.17 14.21
N ASP A 263 16.02 24.15 14.56
CA ASP A 263 15.53 24.45 15.91
C ASP A 263 16.10 23.47 16.95
N GLN A 264 16.22 22.19 16.57
CA GLN A 264 16.58 21.11 17.48
C GLN A 264 18.05 20.68 17.36
N TRP A 265 18.80 21.35 16.48
CA TRP A 265 20.23 21.09 16.28
C TRP A 265 21.08 21.26 17.56
N PRO A 266 20.85 22.28 18.40
CA PRO A 266 21.56 22.42 19.67
C PRO A 266 21.35 21.22 20.60
N CYS A 267 20.12 20.68 20.64
CA CYS A 267 19.77 19.48 21.41
C CYS A 267 20.59 18.27 20.92
N PHE A 268 20.58 18.04 19.60
CA PHE A 268 21.33 16.94 18.99
C PHE A 268 22.85 17.05 19.20
N ALA A 269 23.36 18.25 19.40
CA ALA A 269 24.77 18.53 19.65
C ALA A 269 25.18 18.40 21.12
N GLY A 270 24.26 18.11 22.04
CA GLY A 270 24.59 17.95 23.47
C GLY A 270 24.63 19.23 24.27
N VAL A 271 23.97 20.29 23.79
CA VAL A 271 23.78 21.50 24.60
C VAL A 271 22.71 21.22 25.66
N GLN A 272 22.98 21.60 26.91
CA GLN A 272 22.02 21.47 28.01
C GLN A 272 20.94 22.55 27.92
N PHE A 273 19.71 22.24 28.37
CA PHE A 273 18.58 23.18 28.43
C PHE A 273 18.16 23.74 27.07
N CYS A 274 17.80 22.87 26.13
CA CYS A 274 17.37 23.27 24.79
C CYS A 274 15.84 23.34 24.62
N ASP A 275 15.12 23.55 25.73
CA ASP A 275 13.65 23.66 25.77
C ASP A 275 13.16 25.07 25.40
#